data_AF-A0A158JXU2-F1
#
_entry.id   AF-A0A158JXU2-F1
#
_cell.length_a   1.000
_cell.length_b   1.000
_cell.length_c   1.000
_cell.angle_alpha   90.00
_cell.angle_beta   90.00
_cell.angle_gamma   90.00
#
_symmetry.space_group_name_H-M   'P 1'
#
loop_
_entity.id
_entity.type
_entity.pdbx_description
1 polymer ?
#
loop_
_entity_poly.entity_id
_entity_poly.type
_entity_poly.pdbx_seq_one_letter_code
_entity_poly.pdbx_strand_id
1 'polypeptide(L)'
;MPEAITPNWLGVDVYSTVLAYRADKFKDNGPKSWADFWDVKKFPGRRCLRRSPLDTLEQALLADGVPLDKLYPLDVDRAFKSLDKIKPHINIWWTSGAQAMQAIQSGDVDMISTWNGRAQAAKDGGAPVTIVWNQGLYSIEGWGIPKGTPRADAAKQFVRFCADAKRQALLTRTLAYGPTNKKAFETISKERATLLPTAPDNIRDMKLPSPQWWEANRQKVTERFNSWIIS
;
A
#
# COMPACT_ATOMS: atom_id res chain seq x y z
N MET A 1 -5.92 -16.79 1.65
CA MET A 1 -4.46 -16.59 1.69
C MET A 1 -3.98 -17.28 2.96
N PRO A 2 -3.08 -18.27 2.90
CA PRO A 2 -2.62 -18.97 4.10
C PRO A 2 -2.11 -18.02 5.19
N GLU A 3 -1.38 -16.98 4.79
CA GLU A 3 -0.84 -15.93 5.66
C GLU A 3 -1.92 -15.03 6.30
N ALA A 4 -3.17 -15.11 5.83
CA ALA A 4 -4.30 -14.35 6.37
C ALA A 4 -4.99 -15.06 7.56
N ILE A 5 -4.48 -16.21 8.01
CA ILE A 5 -5.13 -17.02 9.06
C ILE A 5 -4.09 -17.36 10.13
N THR A 6 -4.33 -16.93 11.36
CA THR A 6 -3.56 -17.32 12.55
C THR A 6 -4.50 -17.78 13.66
N PRO A 7 -4.00 -18.39 14.76
CA PRO A 7 -4.86 -18.79 15.88
C PRO A 7 -5.66 -17.67 16.54
N ASN A 8 -5.20 -16.41 16.41
CA ASN A 8 -5.75 -15.25 17.09
C ASN A 8 -6.21 -14.12 16.16
N TRP A 9 -6.11 -14.30 14.84
CA TRP A 9 -6.46 -13.26 13.87
C TRP A 9 -6.91 -13.86 12.52
N LEU A 10 -7.90 -13.21 11.90
CA LEU A 10 -8.40 -13.55 10.57
C LEU A 10 -8.37 -12.31 9.66
N GLY A 11 -7.59 -12.38 8.59
CA GLY A 11 -7.59 -11.40 7.51
C GLY A 11 -8.85 -11.46 6.67
N VAL A 12 -9.41 -10.31 6.33
CA VAL A 12 -10.67 -10.16 5.59
C VAL A 12 -10.52 -9.39 4.29
N ASP A 13 -9.52 -8.53 4.19
CA ASP A 13 -9.18 -7.83 2.97
C ASP A 13 -7.69 -7.51 2.91
N VAL A 14 -7.27 -7.01 1.75
CA VAL A 14 -5.90 -6.66 1.42
C VAL A 14 -5.91 -5.32 0.71
N TYR A 15 -5.07 -4.39 1.17
CA TYR A 15 -4.71 -3.20 0.42
C TYR A 15 -3.24 -3.26 0.01
N SER A 16 -2.84 -2.39 -0.90
CA SER A 16 -1.43 -2.21 -1.23
C SER A 16 -1.04 -0.74 -1.21
N THR A 17 0.11 -0.44 -0.63
CA THR A 17 0.82 0.82 -0.84
C THR A 17 1.48 0.74 -2.21
N VAL A 18 1.02 1.59 -3.12
CA VAL A 18 1.37 1.59 -4.55
C VAL A 18 1.90 2.95 -4.99
N LEU A 19 2.57 2.95 -6.12
CA LEU A 19 2.82 4.16 -6.89
C LEU A 19 1.56 4.50 -7.70
N ALA A 20 1.15 5.76 -7.67
CA ALA A 20 0.15 6.32 -8.58
C ALA A 20 0.66 7.62 -9.18
N TYR A 21 0.23 7.94 -10.41
CA TYR A 21 0.63 9.15 -11.10
C TYR A 21 -0.50 9.75 -11.92
N ARG A 22 -0.36 11.03 -12.25
CA ARG A 22 -1.28 11.79 -13.10
C ARG A 22 -1.07 11.49 -14.60
N ALA A 23 -2.06 10.85 -15.22
CA ALA A 23 -2.06 10.48 -16.63
C ALA A 23 -2.11 11.69 -17.57
N ASP A 24 -2.70 12.81 -17.15
CA ASP A 24 -2.65 14.07 -17.92
C ASP A 24 -1.24 14.69 -17.94
N LYS A 25 -0.40 14.39 -16.93
CA LYS A 25 1.00 14.82 -16.88
C LYS A 25 1.93 13.89 -17.66
N PHE A 26 1.79 12.58 -17.48
CA PHE A 26 2.77 11.60 -17.98
C PHE A 26 2.26 10.71 -19.11
N LYS A 27 0.94 10.67 -19.36
CA LYS A 27 0.30 9.78 -20.32
C LYS A 27 0.74 8.33 -20.10
N ASP A 28 1.16 7.63 -21.15
CA ASP A 28 1.66 6.26 -21.10
C ASP A 28 3.14 6.16 -20.69
N ASN A 29 3.80 7.30 -20.48
CA ASN A 29 5.21 7.42 -20.13
C ASN A 29 5.41 7.76 -18.64
N GLY A 30 4.48 7.37 -17.77
CA GLY A 30 4.61 7.55 -16.32
C GLY A 30 5.66 6.64 -15.67
N PRO A 31 6.05 6.94 -14.41
CA PRO A 31 6.98 6.11 -13.66
C PRO A 31 6.39 4.71 -13.44
N LYS A 32 7.19 3.66 -13.61
CA LYS A 32 6.73 2.24 -13.53
C LYS A 32 7.36 1.49 -12.35
N SER A 33 8.19 2.15 -11.56
CA SER A 33 8.96 1.58 -10.46
C SER A 33 9.28 2.65 -9.43
N TRP A 34 9.76 2.25 -8.25
CA TRP A 34 10.26 3.20 -7.26
C TRP A 34 11.56 3.89 -7.73
N ALA A 35 12.36 3.22 -8.56
CA ALA A 35 13.52 3.85 -9.20
C ALA A 35 13.09 5.01 -10.12
N ASP A 36 12.04 4.83 -10.93
CA ASP A 36 11.49 5.90 -11.75
C ASP A 36 10.88 7.03 -10.89
N PHE A 37 10.22 6.70 -9.78
CA PHE A 37 9.74 7.73 -8.84
C PHE A 37 10.91 8.56 -8.27
N TRP A 38 12.06 7.95 -7.99
CA TRP A 38 13.26 8.65 -7.53
C TRP A 38 13.99 9.44 -8.63
N ASP A 39 13.77 9.12 -9.91
CA ASP A 39 14.41 9.82 -11.04
C ASP A 39 13.69 11.14 -11.36
N VAL A 40 14.09 12.19 -10.64
CA VAL A 40 13.54 13.55 -10.79
C VAL A 40 13.86 14.21 -12.12
N LYS A 41 14.89 13.72 -12.85
CA LYS A 41 15.27 14.26 -14.16
C LYS A 41 14.40 13.67 -15.26
N LYS A 42 14.22 12.34 -15.25
CA LYS A 42 13.40 11.63 -16.24
C LYS A 42 11.91 11.85 -16.02
N PHE A 43 11.47 11.91 -14.76
CA PHE A 43 10.08 12.16 -14.39
C PHE A 43 9.97 13.43 -13.54
N PRO A 44 10.10 14.63 -14.15
CA PRO A 44 9.93 15.87 -13.43
C PRO A 44 8.47 16.01 -12.95
N GLY A 45 8.28 16.36 -11.69
CA GLY A 45 6.95 16.49 -11.11
C GLY A 45 6.97 16.51 -9.58
N ARG A 46 5.89 17.03 -9.02
CA ARG A 46 5.67 17.12 -7.58
C ARG A 46 5.38 15.73 -7.02
N ARG A 47 6.02 15.40 -5.90
CA ARG A 47 6.00 14.06 -5.31
C ARG A 47 5.36 14.07 -3.93
N CYS A 48 4.74 12.95 -3.58
CA CYS A 48 4.12 12.74 -2.28
C CYS A 48 4.50 11.37 -1.73
N LEU A 49 4.99 11.34 -0.49
CA LEU A 49 5.31 10.13 0.26
C LEU A 49 4.58 10.14 1.60
N ARG A 50 4.47 8.97 2.23
CA ARG A 50 3.84 8.83 3.54
C ARG A 50 4.75 9.36 4.63
N ARG A 51 4.21 10.09 5.61
CA ARG A 51 4.92 10.44 6.85
C ARG A 51 5.00 9.24 7.81
N SER A 52 5.64 8.17 7.39
CA SER A 52 5.82 6.93 8.15
C SER A 52 7.03 6.18 7.59
N PRO A 53 7.84 5.50 8.41
CA PRO A 53 8.90 4.64 7.90
C PRO A 53 8.36 3.37 7.23
N LEU A 54 7.22 2.86 7.69
CA LEU A 54 6.56 1.68 7.13
C LEU A 54 6.21 1.95 5.66
N ASP A 55 6.58 1.01 4.78
CA ASP A 55 6.52 1.07 3.33
C ASP A 55 7.54 2.04 2.71
N THR A 56 7.77 3.21 3.31
CA THR A 56 8.67 4.24 2.75
C THR A 56 10.14 3.81 2.74
N LEU A 57 10.61 3.05 3.73
CA LEU A 57 11.99 2.53 3.73
C LEU A 57 12.19 1.45 2.68
N GLU A 58 11.21 0.55 2.51
CA GLU A 58 11.21 -0.45 1.44
C GLU A 58 11.22 0.22 0.06
N GLN A 59 10.37 1.24 -0.14
CA GLN A 59 10.32 2.03 -1.37
C GLN A 59 11.68 2.68 -1.69
N ALA A 60 12.35 3.23 -0.67
CA ALA A 60 13.68 3.82 -0.83
C ALA A 60 14.75 2.79 -1.21
N LEU A 61 14.68 1.57 -0.66
CA LEU A 61 15.58 0.47 -1.03
C LEU A 61 15.30 -0.06 -2.44
N LEU A 62 14.02 -0.16 -2.81
CA LEU A 62 13.60 -0.53 -4.17
C LEU A 62 14.08 0.50 -5.19
N ALA A 63 13.99 1.79 -4.86
CA ALA A 63 14.53 2.87 -5.67
C ALA A 63 16.06 2.84 -5.80
N ASP A 64 16.76 2.37 -4.76
CA ASP A 64 18.22 2.18 -4.74
C ASP A 64 18.64 0.80 -5.31
N GLY A 65 17.72 0.08 -5.97
CA GLY A 65 18.01 -1.13 -6.73
C GLY A 65 18.00 -2.45 -5.95
N VAL A 66 17.54 -2.45 -4.68
CA VAL A 66 17.34 -3.70 -3.94
C VAL A 66 16.18 -4.49 -4.55
N PRO A 67 16.36 -5.78 -4.91
CA PRO A 67 15.27 -6.61 -5.40
C PRO A 67 14.13 -6.76 -4.39
N LEU A 68 12.89 -6.83 -4.87
CA LEU A 68 11.67 -6.93 -4.04
C LEU A 68 11.69 -8.13 -3.08
N ASP A 69 12.30 -9.24 -3.47
CA ASP A 69 12.44 -10.46 -2.67
C ASP A 69 13.64 -10.45 -1.71
N LYS A 70 14.48 -9.41 -1.72
CA LYS A 70 15.70 -9.26 -0.91
C LYS A 70 15.66 -8.07 0.05
N LEU A 71 14.48 -7.51 0.31
CA LEU A 71 14.34 -6.35 1.19
C LEU A 71 14.70 -6.65 2.65
N TYR A 72 14.41 -7.85 3.17
CA TYR A 72 14.57 -8.14 4.60
C TYR A 72 15.79 -9.04 4.88
N PRO A 73 16.51 -8.79 6.00
CA PRO A 73 16.35 -7.66 6.93
C PRO A 73 16.67 -6.30 6.25
N LEU A 74 15.92 -5.25 6.59
CA LEU A 74 16.12 -3.94 5.93
C LEU A 74 17.49 -3.36 6.29
N ASP A 75 18.22 -2.93 5.27
CA ASP A 75 19.37 -2.03 5.42
C ASP A 75 18.84 -0.61 5.68
N VAL A 76 18.62 -0.30 6.96
CA VAL A 76 18.02 0.97 7.39
C VAL A 76 18.90 2.16 7.01
N ASP A 77 20.23 2.03 7.12
CA ASP A 77 21.14 3.13 6.76
C ASP A 77 21.12 3.42 5.26
N ARG A 78 21.11 2.38 4.43
CA ARG A 78 20.95 2.53 2.98
C ARG A 78 19.61 3.16 2.62
N ALA A 79 18.53 2.75 3.29
CA ALA A 79 17.21 3.33 3.07
C ALA A 79 17.18 4.84 3.37
N PHE A 80 17.75 5.28 4.50
CA PHE A 80 17.84 6.71 4.83
C PHE A 80 18.73 7.49 3.86
N LYS A 81 19.88 6.94 3.44
CA LYS A 81 20.72 7.56 2.40
C LYS A 81 19.98 7.73 1.07
N SER A 82 19.12 6.78 0.71
CA SER A 82 18.26 6.89 -0.48
C SER A 82 17.15 7.93 -0.27
N LEU A 83 16.57 8.00 0.93
CA LEU A 83 15.58 9.02 1.28
C LEU A 83 16.17 10.44 1.29
N ASP A 84 17.42 10.62 1.71
CA ASP A 84 18.12 11.92 1.66
C ASP A 84 18.16 12.48 0.23
N LYS A 85 18.36 11.60 -0.78
CA LYS A 85 18.39 11.99 -2.19
C LYS A 85 17.04 12.55 -2.66
N ILE A 86 15.92 12.00 -2.19
CA ILE A 86 14.58 12.38 -2.68
C ILE A 86 13.88 13.39 -1.78
N LYS A 87 14.23 13.50 -0.51
CA LYS A 87 13.57 14.37 0.47
C LYS A 87 13.37 15.82 -0.02
N PRO A 88 14.36 16.48 -0.67
CA PRO A 88 14.18 17.84 -1.19
C PRO A 88 13.13 17.95 -2.31
N HIS A 89 12.75 16.83 -2.91
CA HIS A 89 11.80 16.74 -4.02
C HIS A 89 10.41 16.25 -3.58
N ILE A 90 10.22 15.94 -2.29
CA ILE A 90 8.91 15.57 -1.74
C ILE A 90 8.17 16.83 -1.32
N ASN A 91 7.06 17.13 -2.01
CA ASN A 91 6.24 18.31 -1.74
C ASN A 91 5.29 18.08 -0.56
N ILE A 92 4.79 16.86 -0.42
CA ILE A 92 3.81 16.50 0.61
C ILE A 92 4.24 15.21 1.29
N TRP A 93 4.34 15.25 2.61
CA TRP A 93 4.45 14.08 3.47
C TRP A 93 3.08 13.79 4.08
N TRP A 94 2.27 12.95 3.42
CA TRP A 94 0.89 12.76 3.82
C TRP A 94 0.78 11.98 5.14
N THR A 95 -0.23 12.33 5.92
CA THR A 95 -0.49 11.75 7.26
C THR A 95 -1.82 10.99 7.32
N SER A 96 -2.71 11.20 6.36
CA SER A 96 -3.96 10.45 6.21
C SER A 96 -4.23 10.05 4.76
N GLY A 97 -4.99 8.98 4.57
CA GLY A 97 -5.41 8.55 3.24
C GLY A 97 -6.31 9.57 2.52
N ALA A 98 -7.08 10.37 3.27
CA ALA A 98 -7.89 11.45 2.70
C ALA A 98 -7.01 12.57 2.12
N GLN A 99 -5.95 12.95 2.85
CA GLN A 99 -4.96 13.92 2.36
C GLN A 99 -4.26 13.41 1.09
N ALA A 100 -3.86 12.13 1.09
CA ALA A 100 -3.21 11.52 -0.08
C ALA A 100 -4.14 11.49 -1.32
N MET A 101 -5.41 11.14 -1.12
CA MET A 101 -6.44 11.16 -2.18
C MET A 101 -6.64 12.57 -2.74
N GLN A 102 -6.81 13.56 -1.86
CA GLN A 102 -7.01 14.94 -2.25
C GLN A 102 -5.81 15.48 -3.04
N ALA A 103 -4.59 15.24 -2.56
CA ALA A 103 -3.37 15.77 -3.18
C ALA A 103 -3.19 15.33 -4.65
N ILE A 104 -3.49 14.07 -4.97
CA ILE A 104 -3.41 13.58 -6.35
C ILE A 104 -4.63 14.02 -7.19
N GLN A 105 -5.81 14.07 -6.58
CA GLN A 105 -7.06 14.47 -7.23
C GLN A 105 -7.04 15.94 -7.66
N SER A 106 -6.64 16.85 -6.76
CA SER A 106 -6.50 18.29 -7.05
C SER A 106 -5.32 18.58 -7.99
N GLY A 107 -4.36 17.67 -8.08
CA GLY A 107 -3.12 17.89 -8.80
C GLY A 107 -2.15 18.78 -8.04
N ASP A 108 -2.20 18.78 -6.70
CA ASP A 108 -1.13 19.33 -5.87
C ASP A 108 0.17 18.52 -6.04
N VAL A 109 0.04 17.24 -6.39
CA VAL A 109 1.15 16.36 -6.77
C VAL A 109 0.90 15.64 -8.09
N ASP A 110 1.99 15.27 -8.77
CA ASP A 110 1.96 14.61 -10.08
C ASP A 110 2.18 13.09 -9.95
N MET A 111 2.83 12.65 -8.87
CA MET A 111 3.03 11.25 -8.51
C MET A 111 3.08 11.05 -7.00
N ILE A 112 2.62 9.89 -6.52
CA ILE A 112 2.39 9.63 -5.12
C ILE A 112 2.59 8.16 -4.75
N SER A 113 3.18 7.91 -3.58
CA SER A 113 3.04 6.65 -2.84
C SER A 113 1.78 6.72 -1.98
N THR A 114 0.78 5.89 -2.24
CA THR A 114 -0.50 5.89 -1.48
C THR A 114 -1.14 4.51 -1.44
N TRP A 115 -2.14 4.33 -0.59
CA TRP A 115 -2.97 3.12 -0.62
C TRP A 115 -3.78 3.06 -1.91
N ASN A 116 -3.79 1.91 -2.57
CA ASN A 116 -4.42 1.71 -3.87
C ASN A 116 -5.91 2.11 -3.87
N GLY A 117 -6.64 1.88 -2.76
CA GLY A 117 -8.03 2.30 -2.62
C GLY A 117 -8.22 3.82 -2.68
N ARG A 118 -7.24 4.61 -2.22
CA ARG A 118 -7.26 6.09 -2.30
C ARG A 118 -6.99 6.58 -3.71
N ALA A 119 -6.02 5.98 -4.39
CA ALA A 119 -5.76 6.28 -5.79
C ALA A 119 -6.97 5.90 -6.68
N GLN A 120 -7.59 4.74 -6.41
CA GLN A 120 -8.78 4.29 -7.14
C GLN A 120 -9.97 5.21 -6.88
N ALA A 121 -10.21 5.62 -5.63
CA ALA A 121 -11.29 6.56 -5.32
C ALA A 121 -11.11 7.92 -6.02
N ALA A 122 -9.88 8.44 -6.09
CA ALA A 122 -9.59 9.65 -6.88
C ALA A 122 -9.90 9.44 -8.37
N LYS A 123 -9.52 8.27 -8.93
CA LYS A 123 -9.80 7.89 -10.33
C LYS A 123 -11.30 7.76 -10.60
N ASP A 124 -12.03 7.08 -9.72
CA ASP A 124 -13.49 6.90 -9.80
C ASP A 124 -14.22 8.25 -9.70
N GLY A 125 -13.63 9.21 -8.97
CA GLY A 125 -14.06 10.61 -8.91
C GLY A 125 -13.67 11.47 -10.12
N GLY A 126 -13.11 10.88 -11.18
CA GLY A 126 -12.80 11.54 -12.44
C GLY A 126 -11.40 12.13 -12.55
N ALA A 127 -10.54 11.99 -11.53
CA ALA A 127 -9.15 12.43 -11.65
C ALA A 127 -8.38 11.54 -12.63
N PRO A 128 -7.46 12.12 -13.44
CA PRO A 128 -6.68 11.36 -14.42
C PRO A 128 -5.56 10.59 -13.73
N VAL A 129 -5.88 9.53 -12.97
CA VAL A 129 -4.92 8.76 -12.17
C VAL A 129 -4.66 7.38 -12.78
N THR A 130 -3.38 7.03 -12.88
CA THR A 130 -2.91 5.67 -13.19
C THR A 130 -2.27 5.06 -11.94
N ILE A 131 -2.63 3.82 -11.64
CA ILE A 131 -2.07 3.01 -10.55
C ILE A 131 -1.03 2.07 -11.13
N VAL A 132 0.12 1.96 -10.45
CA VAL A 132 1.23 1.07 -10.81
C VAL A 132 1.37 0.03 -9.71
N TRP A 133 1.07 -1.23 -10.04
CA TRP A 133 1.12 -2.36 -9.11
C TRP A 133 2.54 -2.89 -8.88
N ASN A 134 3.44 -2.69 -9.86
CA ASN A 134 4.82 -3.12 -9.77
C ASN A 134 5.50 -2.60 -8.51
N GLN A 135 6.15 -3.50 -7.76
CA GLN A 135 6.81 -3.23 -6.48
C GLN A 135 5.88 -2.69 -5.39
N GLY A 136 4.57 -2.95 -5.48
CA GLY A 136 3.61 -2.61 -4.43
C GLY A 136 3.88 -3.39 -3.13
N LEU A 137 3.53 -2.78 -2.00
CA LEU A 137 3.70 -3.35 -0.67
C LEU A 137 2.32 -3.61 -0.08
N TYR A 138 1.89 -4.86 -0.12
CA TYR A 138 0.55 -5.22 0.34
C TYR A 138 0.50 -5.49 1.84
N SER A 139 -0.64 -5.19 2.44
CA SER A 139 -0.96 -5.45 3.83
C SER A 139 -2.30 -6.15 3.91
N ILE A 140 -2.45 -7.01 4.92
CA ILE A 140 -3.68 -7.76 5.15
C ILE A 140 -4.36 -7.17 6.38
N GLU A 141 -5.59 -6.69 6.22
CA GLU A 141 -6.42 -6.20 7.33
C GLU A 141 -7.37 -7.31 7.80
N GLY A 142 -7.72 -7.28 9.08
CA GLY A 142 -8.43 -8.39 9.68
C GLY A 142 -8.86 -8.16 11.12
N TRP A 143 -9.48 -9.19 11.68
CA TRP A 143 -10.09 -9.16 12.99
C TRP A 143 -9.28 -9.97 13.99
N GLY A 144 -8.93 -9.34 15.11
CA GLY A 144 -8.57 -10.00 16.36
C GLY A 144 -9.68 -9.81 17.40
N ILE A 145 -9.80 -10.73 18.35
CA ILE A 145 -10.77 -10.63 19.45
C ILE A 145 -10.01 -10.28 20.74
N PRO A 146 -10.27 -9.12 21.37
CA PRO A 146 -9.62 -8.76 22.63
C PRO A 146 -9.86 -9.82 23.71
N LYS A 147 -8.79 -10.21 24.41
CA LYS A 147 -8.86 -11.20 25.49
C LYS A 147 -9.75 -10.69 26.61
N GLY A 148 -10.65 -11.55 27.11
CA GLY A 148 -11.53 -11.23 28.24
C GLY A 148 -12.79 -10.43 27.89
N THR A 149 -13.05 -10.16 26.61
CA THR A 149 -14.31 -9.50 26.22
C THR A 149 -15.53 -10.35 26.62
N PRO A 150 -16.59 -9.75 27.23
CA PRO A 150 -17.80 -10.48 27.58
C PRO A 150 -18.64 -10.88 26.35
N ARG A 151 -18.27 -10.38 25.15
CA ARG A 151 -18.97 -10.66 23.88
C ARG A 151 -18.21 -11.65 22.98
N ALA A 152 -17.36 -12.50 23.56
CA ALA A 152 -16.45 -13.35 22.81
C ALA A 152 -17.15 -14.24 21.76
N ASP A 153 -18.29 -14.83 22.10
CA ASP A 153 -18.98 -15.74 21.17
C ASP A 153 -19.67 -15.00 20.02
N ALA A 154 -20.28 -13.85 20.29
CA ALA A 154 -20.81 -12.98 19.23
C ALA A 154 -19.69 -12.48 18.31
N ALA A 155 -18.53 -12.11 18.88
CA ALA A 155 -17.36 -11.70 18.09
C ALA A 155 -16.86 -12.85 17.20
N LYS A 156 -16.76 -14.09 17.70
CA LYS A 156 -16.38 -15.26 16.89
C LYS A 156 -17.38 -15.51 15.75
N GLN A 157 -18.69 -15.36 16.00
CA GLN A 157 -19.70 -15.48 14.95
C GLN A 157 -19.53 -14.41 13.87
N PHE A 158 -19.28 -13.16 14.26
CA PHE A 158 -19.00 -12.06 13.34
C PHE A 158 -17.73 -12.32 12.50
N VAL A 159 -16.64 -12.74 13.13
CA VAL A 159 -15.39 -13.07 12.41
C VAL A 159 -15.62 -14.18 11.38
N ARG A 160 -16.38 -15.23 11.73
CA ARG A 160 -16.78 -16.29 10.79
C ARG A 160 -17.66 -15.76 9.66
N PHE A 161 -18.58 -14.85 9.96
CA PHE A 161 -19.42 -14.21 8.95
C PHE A 161 -18.57 -13.46 7.91
N CYS A 162 -17.54 -12.73 8.34
CA CYS A 162 -16.61 -12.00 7.47
C CYS A 162 -15.66 -12.90 6.65
N ALA A 163 -15.49 -14.17 7.02
CA ALA A 163 -14.64 -15.13 6.29
C ALA A 163 -15.25 -15.59 4.96
N ASP A 164 -16.55 -15.36 4.75
CA ASP A 164 -17.29 -15.84 3.59
C ASP A 164 -16.86 -15.18 2.28
N ALA A 165 -16.62 -16.01 1.26
CA ALA A 165 -16.13 -15.57 -0.04
C ALA A 165 -17.09 -14.60 -0.75
N LYS A 166 -18.40 -14.86 -0.71
CA LYS A 166 -19.39 -14.00 -1.37
C LYS A 166 -19.47 -12.64 -0.67
N ARG A 167 -19.36 -12.61 0.66
CA ARG A 167 -19.34 -11.35 1.42
C ARG A 167 -18.08 -10.53 1.16
N GLN A 168 -16.91 -11.17 1.11
CA GLN A 168 -15.69 -10.47 0.71
C GLN A 168 -15.79 -9.95 -0.74
N ALA A 169 -16.37 -10.71 -1.67
CA ALA A 169 -16.62 -10.25 -3.03
C ALA A 169 -17.53 -9.01 -3.08
N LEU A 170 -18.57 -8.95 -2.23
CA LEU A 170 -19.46 -7.78 -2.13
C LEU A 170 -18.71 -6.52 -1.69
N LEU A 171 -17.80 -6.64 -0.72
CA LEU A 171 -16.98 -5.51 -0.25
C LEU A 171 -16.14 -4.90 -1.39
N THR A 172 -15.69 -5.72 -2.32
CA THR A 172 -14.91 -5.22 -3.46
C THR A 172 -15.70 -4.26 -4.33
N ARG A 173 -17.03 -4.20 -4.28
CA ARG A 173 -17.83 -3.27 -5.09
C ARG A 173 -17.73 -1.82 -4.63
N THR A 174 -17.48 -1.61 -3.34
CA THR A 174 -17.42 -0.28 -2.73
C THR A 174 -15.98 0.16 -2.45
N LEU A 175 -15.09 -0.79 -2.18
CA LEU A 175 -13.69 -0.53 -1.88
C LEU A 175 -12.81 -1.35 -2.80
N ALA A 176 -11.77 -0.75 -3.38
CA ALA A 176 -10.85 -1.44 -4.29
C ALA A 176 -9.81 -2.30 -3.54
N TYR A 177 -10.24 -3.01 -2.50
CA TYR A 177 -9.39 -3.90 -1.71
C TYR A 177 -9.63 -5.35 -2.13
N GLY A 178 -8.58 -6.14 -2.04
CA GLY A 178 -8.58 -7.52 -2.47
C GLY A 178 -9.11 -8.46 -1.40
N PRO A 179 -9.93 -9.47 -1.73
CA PRO A 179 -10.37 -10.46 -0.76
C PRO A 179 -9.20 -11.36 -0.32
N THR A 180 -9.18 -11.75 0.96
CA THR A 180 -8.24 -12.76 1.47
C THR A 180 -8.70 -14.18 1.12
N ASN A 181 -10.01 -14.40 1.00
CA ASN A 181 -10.62 -15.64 0.55
C ASN A 181 -10.67 -15.67 -0.98
N LYS A 182 -9.71 -16.38 -1.61
CA LYS A 182 -9.55 -16.39 -3.07
C LYS A 182 -10.77 -16.92 -3.84
N LYS A 183 -11.66 -17.70 -3.20
CA LYS A 183 -12.94 -18.12 -3.80
C LYS A 183 -13.86 -16.93 -4.13
N ALA A 184 -13.63 -15.77 -3.52
CA ALA A 184 -14.38 -14.55 -3.85
C ALA A 184 -14.24 -14.16 -5.34
N PHE A 185 -13.11 -14.48 -5.99
CA PHE A 185 -12.91 -14.20 -7.42
C PHE A 185 -13.85 -14.99 -8.35
N GLU A 186 -14.53 -16.03 -7.86
CA GLU A 186 -15.56 -16.75 -8.63
C GLU A 186 -16.79 -15.87 -8.93
N THR A 187 -17.02 -14.81 -8.15
CA THR A 187 -18.20 -13.94 -8.28
C THR A 187 -17.86 -12.46 -8.55
N ILE A 188 -16.58 -12.11 -8.54
CA ILE A 188 -16.09 -10.77 -8.92
C ILE A 188 -15.97 -10.71 -10.45
N SER A 189 -16.48 -9.64 -11.07
CA SER A 189 -16.34 -9.48 -12.52
C SER A 189 -14.87 -9.32 -12.93
N LYS A 190 -14.52 -9.72 -14.16
CA LYS A 190 -13.14 -9.62 -14.65
C LYS A 190 -12.63 -8.19 -14.60
N GLU A 191 -13.48 -7.23 -14.99
CA GLU A 191 -13.17 -5.81 -14.99
C GLU A 191 -12.85 -5.33 -13.57
N ARG A 192 -13.68 -5.70 -12.58
CA ARG A 192 -13.44 -5.31 -11.19
C ARG A 192 -12.19 -5.97 -10.63
N ALA A 193 -11.94 -7.24 -10.96
CA ALA A 193 -10.77 -7.97 -10.48
C ALA A 193 -9.46 -7.24 -10.83
N THR A 194 -9.35 -6.63 -12.03
CA THR A 194 -8.13 -5.88 -12.43
C THR A 194 -7.77 -4.72 -11.48
N LEU A 195 -8.74 -4.20 -10.73
CA LEU A 195 -8.56 -3.08 -9.80
C LEU A 195 -8.13 -3.53 -8.40
N LEU A 196 -8.06 -4.84 -8.15
CA LEU A 196 -7.84 -5.39 -6.81
C LEU A 196 -6.39 -5.82 -6.61
N PRO A 197 -5.79 -5.54 -5.44
CA PRO A 197 -4.41 -5.95 -5.16
C PRO A 197 -4.22 -7.47 -5.18
N THR A 198 -5.23 -8.26 -4.80
CA THR A 198 -5.10 -9.72 -4.73
C THR A 198 -5.39 -10.45 -6.04
N ALA A 199 -5.65 -9.71 -7.12
CA ALA A 199 -5.77 -10.32 -8.45
C ALA A 199 -4.44 -10.97 -8.85
N PRO A 200 -4.45 -12.14 -9.52
CA PRO A 200 -3.22 -12.88 -9.85
C PRO A 200 -2.13 -12.06 -10.54
N ASP A 201 -2.53 -11.18 -11.47
CA ASP A 201 -1.58 -10.34 -12.21
C ASP A 201 -0.99 -9.21 -11.37
N ASN A 202 -1.74 -8.70 -10.40
CA ASN A 202 -1.29 -7.60 -9.55
C ASN A 202 -0.42 -8.13 -8.39
N ILE A 203 -0.87 -9.17 -7.70
CA ILE A 203 -0.19 -9.66 -6.48
C ILE A 203 1.18 -10.27 -6.76
N ARG A 204 1.41 -10.78 -7.98
CA ARG A 204 2.71 -11.35 -8.39
C ARG A 204 3.84 -10.33 -8.32
N ASP A 205 3.53 -9.06 -8.56
CA ASP A 205 4.52 -7.97 -8.62
C ASP A 205 4.63 -7.21 -7.30
N MET A 206 4.02 -7.74 -6.22
CA MET A 206 3.95 -7.11 -4.90
C MET A 206 4.49 -8.03 -3.80
N LYS A 207 4.77 -7.44 -2.64
CA LYS A 207 5.26 -8.19 -1.47
C LYS A 207 4.57 -7.76 -0.18
N LEU A 208 4.39 -8.72 0.73
CA LEU A 208 4.05 -8.44 2.12
C LEU A 208 5.33 -7.99 2.85
N PRO A 209 5.38 -6.75 3.40
CA PRO A 209 6.44 -6.34 4.31
C PRO A 209 6.59 -7.34 5.47
N SER A 210 7.82 -7.68 5.88
CA SER A 210 8.06 -8.66 6.96
C SER A 210 7.44 -8.19 8.27
N PRO A 211 6.36 -8.83 8.76
CA PRO A 211 5.74 -8.42 10.02
C PRO A 211 6.69 -8.61 11.20
N GLN A 212 7.49 -9.69 11.18
CA GLN A 212 8.45 -10.03 12.24
C GLN A 212 9.58 -9.02 12.33
N TRP A 213 10.13 -8.59 11.19
CA TRP A 213 11.19 -7.57 11.19
C TRP A 213 10.65 -6.25 11.73
N TRP A 214 9.45 -5.83 11.28
CA TRP A 214 8.83 -4.61 11.78
C TRP A 214 8.46 -4.70 13.25
N GLU A 215 7.94 -5.83 13.74
CA GLU A 215 7.67 -6.02 15.17
C GLU A 215 8.93 -5.77 16.02
N ALA A 216 10.07 -6.32 15.61
CA ALA A 216 11.33 -6.16 16.33
C ALA A 216 11.96 -4.76 16.21
N ASN A 217 11.68 -4.02 15.13
CA ASN A 217 12.43 -2.79 14.79
C ASN A 217 11.58 -1.50 14.74
N ARG A 218 10.24 -1.60 14.75
CA ARG A 218 9.33 -0.48 14.45
C ARG A 218 9.59 0.74 15.31
N GLN A 219 9.75 0.57 16.62
CA GLN A 219 9.95 1.69 17.54
C GLN A 219 11.20 2.49 17.16
N LYS A 220 12.37 1.84 17.17
CA LYS A 220 13.67 2.47 16.85
C LYS A 220 13.67 3.14 15.47
N VAL A 221 13.10 2.47 14.47
CA VAL A 221 13.06 2.99 13.09
C VAL A 221 12.09 4.18 12.98
N THR A 222 10.96 4.16 13.69
CA THR A 222 10.00 5.27 13.74
C THR A 222 10.59 6.49 14.44
N GLU A 223 11.28 6.31 15.56
CA GLU A 223 11.99 7.38 16.25
C GLU A 223 13.02 8.04 15.32
N ARG A 224 13.87 7.24 14.65
CA ARG A 224 14.83 7.75 13.67
C ARG A 224 14.15 8.49 12.52
N PHE A 225 13.07 7.95 11.96
CA PHE A 225 12.33 8.59 10.87
C PHE A 225 11.76 9.95 11.28
N ASN A 226 11.19 10.04 12.50
CA ASN A 226 10.65 11.27 13.04
C ASN A 226 11.72 12.35 13.25
N SER A 227 12.93 11.98 13.68
CA SER A 227 14.06 12.90 13.75
C SER A 227 14.58 13.31 12.37
N TRP A 228 14.73 12.33 11.47
CA TRP A 228 15.24 12.56 10.11
C TRP A 228 14.33 13.44 9.26
N ILE A 229 13.01 13.28 9.35
CA ILE A 229 12.09 14.00 8.46
C ILE A 229 12.05 15.51 8.74
N ILE A 230 12.45 15.94 9.95
CA ILE A 230 12.48 17.35 10.36
C ILE A 230 13.86 18.02 10.25
N SER A 231 14.92 17.26 9.95
CA SER A 231 16.30 17.77 9.80
C SER A 231 16.58 18.37 8.43
#